data_AF-K6UAD7-F1
#
_entry.id   AF-K6UAD7-F1
#
_cell.length_a   1.000
_cell.length_b   1.000
_cell.length_c   1.000
_cell.angle_alpha   90.00
_cell.angle_beta   90.00
_cell.angle_gamma   90.00
#
_symmetry.space_group_name_H-M   'P 1'
#
loop_
_entity.id
_entity.type
_entity.pdbx_description
1 polymer ?
#
loop_
_entity_poly.entity_id
_entity_poly.type
_entity_poly.pdbx_seq_one_letter_code
_entity_poly.pdbx_strand_id
1 'polypeptide(L)'
;MVQEFLKDKKKVGIFAILAIMLIAAGVLYFKSGYKELKKNETESIFVDNTGDTDKSVNKNGDAAKNKDSTDNKKTNIELKDKNIVVEIKGEVKKPDVYILNEDSIIKDLIEQAGGLTENADVSNINRAKKLQNHELIYIANKNEKAVESQSSEPNTTNTNLNSQNNINKKVNINSATLEELKTLNGIGDSKAESIIEYREKNGNFKSIEEIKNVNGIGEKMFEKIKEYIET
;
A
#
# COMPACT_ATOMS: atom_id res chain seq x y z
N MET A 1 -42.90 7.63 20.71
CA MET A 1 -42.95 7.55 19.23
C MET A 1 -43.21 6.12 18.72
N VAL A 2 -42.45 5.10 19.14
CA VAL A 2 -42.65 3.68 18.70
C VAL A 2 -44.00 3.08 19.15
N GLN A 3 -44.42 3.36 20.39
CA GLN A 3 -45.69 2.86 20.96
C GLN A 3 -46.94 3.42 20.24
N GLU A 4 -46.85 4.65 19.72
CA GLU A 4 -47.95 5.30 18.99
C GLU A 4 -48.09 4.74 17.57
N PHE A 5 -46.97 4.33 16.98
CA PHE A 5 -46.89 3.71 15.66
C PHE A 5 -47.52 2.32 15.58
N LEU A 6 -47.51 1.59 16.70
CA LEU A 6 -48.04 0.22 16.83
C LEU A 6 -49.57 0.15 16.99
N LYS A 7 -50.25 1.29 17.15
CA LYS A 7 -51.69 1.34 17.43
C LYS A 7 -52.56 1.15 16.18
N ASP A 8 -52.00 1.39 15.00
CA ASP A 8 -52.71 1.28 13.72
C ASP A 8 -52.40 -0.07 13.04
N LYS A 9 -53.29 -1.05 13.24
CA LYS A 9 -53.16 -2.41 12.71
C LYS A 9 -52.94 -2.46 11.18
N LYS A 10 -53.44 -1.47 10.43
CA LYS A 10 -53.23 -1.39 8.98
C LYS A 10 -51.79 -1.00 8.62
N LYS A 11 -51.19 -0.08 9.38
CA LYS A 11 -49.80 0.35 9.17
C LYS A 11 -48.81 -0.76 9.57
N VAL A 12 -49.07 -1.45 10.68
CA VAL A 12 -48.25 -2.59 11.13
C VAL A 12 -48.20 -3.70 10.05
N GLY A 13 -49.33 -3.98 9.39
CA GLY A 13 -49.36 -4.94 8.28
C GLY A 13 -48.50 -4.55 7.09
N ILE A 14 -48.51 -3.27 6.70
CA ILE A 14 -47.69 -2.76 5.58
C ILE A 14 -46.20 -2.86 5.90
N PHE A 15 -45.78 -2.50 7.12
CA PHE A 15 -44.37 -2.61 7.52
C PHE A 15 -43.88 -4.05 7.61
N ALA A 16 -44.73 -4.99 8.05
CA ALA A 16 -44.38 -6.41 8.04
C ALA A 16 -44.15 -6.94 6.61
N ILE A 17 -44.97 -6.53 5.64
CA ILE A 17 -44.81 -6.90 4.22
C ILE A 17 -43.52 -6.31 3.64
N LEU A 18 -43.22 -5.04 3.94
CA LEU A 18 -41.98 -4.39 3.49
C LEU A 18 -40.73 -5.04 4.08
N ALA A 19 -40.76 -5.44 5.36
CA ALA A 19 -39.67 -6.18 5.99
C ALA A 19 -39.45 -7.55 5.34
N ILE A 20 -40.52 -8.29 5.03
CA ILE A 20 -40.44 -9.58 4.34
C ILE A 20 -39.88 -9.41 2.92
N MET A 21 -40.28 -8.37 2.18
CA MET A 21 -39.70 -8.07 0.87
C MET A 21 -38.21 -7.74 0.93
N LEU A 22 -37.77 -6.98 1.92
CA LEU A 22 -36.33 -6.66 2.10
C LEU A 22 -35.51 -7.91 2.43
N ILE A 23 -36.04 -8.81 3.28
CA ILE A 23 -35.39 -10.08 3.59
C ILE A 23 -35.33 -10.97 2.34
N ALA A 24 -36.42 -11.07 1.57
CA ALA A 24 -36.45 -11.86 0.33
C ALA A 24 -35.49 -11.32 -0.73
N ALA A 25 -35.40 -9.99 -0.89
CA ALA A 25 -34.43 -9.34 -1.77
C ALA A 25 -32.99 -9.59 -1.30
N GLY A 26 -32.74 -9.53 0.01
CA GLY A 26 -31.45 -9.87 0.60
C GLY A 26 -31.03 -11.32 0.34
N VAL A 27 -31.94 -12.28 0.48
CA VAL A 27 -31.68 -13.70 0.18
C VAL A 27 -31.44 -13.92 -1.32
N LEU A 28 -32.17 -13.25 -2.21
CA LEU A 28 -31.93 -13.32 -3.67
C LEU A 28 -30.59 -12.71 -4.06
N TYR A 29 -30.20 -11.61 -3.43
CA TYR A 29 -28.89 -10.98 -3.62
C TYR A 29 -27.77 -11.90 -3.12
N PHE A 30 -27.95 -12.51 -1.95
CA PHE A 30 -27.01 -13.44 -1.36
C PHE A 30 -26.86 -14.71 -2.23
N LYS A 31 -27.98 -15.28 -2.71
CA LYS A 31 -27.99 -16.46 -3.59
C LYS A 31 -27.36 -16.17 -4.97
N SER A 32 -27.43 -14.94 -5.47
CA SER A 32 -26.76 -14.55 -6.72
C SER A 32 -25.23 -14.39 -6.56
N GLY A 33 -24.73 -14.26 -5.33
CA GLY A 33 -23.30 -14.16 -5.01
C GLY A 33 -22.58 -15.48 -4.75
N TYR A 34 -23.30 -16.59 -4.57
CA TYR A 34 -22.70 -17.94 -4.47
C TYR A 34 -22.72 -18.62 -5.84
N LYS A 35 -21.91 -18.12 -6.77
CA LYS A 35 -21.51 -18.88 -7.96
C LYS A 35 -20.23 -19.63 -7.61
N GLU A 36 -20.41 -20.78 -7.00
CA GLU A 36 -19.36 -21.72 -6.63
C GLU A 36 -18.66 -22.26 -7.89
N LEU A 37 -17.36 -22.03 -7.95
CA LEU A 37 -16.44 -22.58 -8.94
C LEU A 37 -16.34 -24.10 -8.71
N LYS A 38 -17.00 -24.87 -9.57
CA LYS A 38 -16.74 -26.30 -9.70
C LYS A 38 -15.35 -26.51 -10.31
N LYS A 39 -14.54 -27.26 -9.55
CA LYS A 39 -13.38 -28.08 -9.93
C LYS A 39 -13.30 -28.41 -11.43
N ASN A 40 -12.19 -28.02 -12.04
CA ASN A 40 -11.49 -28.71 -13.12
C ASN A 40 -10.31 -29.46 -12.50
N GLU A 41 -10.43 -30.77 -12.28
CA GLU A 41 -9.89 -31.80 -13.18
C GLU A 41 -8.35 -31.78 -13.25
N THR A 42 -7.72 -32.53 -12.35
CA THR A 42 -6.50 -33.28 -12.67
C THR A 42 -6.94 -34.72 -12.90
N GLU A 43 -7.21 -35.08 -14.16
CA GLU A 43 -7.10 -36.46 -14.60
C GLU A 43 -5.76 -36.62 -15.33
N SER A 44 -5.09 -37.68 -14.92
CA SER A 44 -3.86 -38.26 -15.43
C SER A 44 -3.81 -38.38 -16.96
N ILE A 45 -2.70 -37.95 -17.56
CA ILE A 45 -2.16 -38.59 -18.77
C ILE A 45 -0.62 -38.66 -18.64
N PHE A 46 -0.15 -39.84 -18.22
CA PHE A 46 1.11 -40.38 -18.72
C PHE A 46 0.80 -41.19 -19.99
N VAL A 47 1.85 -41.46 -20.80
CA VAL A 47 1.93 -42.31 -22.02
C VAL A 47 1.75 -41.46 -23.30
N ASP A 48 2.69 -41.28 -24.23
CA ASP A 48 3.89 -42.04 -24.65
C ASP A 48 5.03 -41.08 -25.07
N ASN A 49 6.28 -41.42 -24.77
CA ASN A 49 7.39 -41.02 -25.63
C ASN A 49 8.40 -42.17 -25.74
N THR A 50 8.14 -43.03 -26.73
CA THR A 50 9.07 -44.03 -27.24
C THR A 50 10.19 -43.37 -28.03
N GLY A 51 11.43 -43.78 -27.71
CA GLY A 51 12.54 -43.84 -28.67
C GLY A 51 13.30 -42.53 -28.86
N ASP A 52 14.42 -42.39 -28.17
CA ASP A 52 15.73 -42.70 -28.76
C ASP A 52 16.82 -42.04 -27.89
N THR A 53 17.65 -42.86 -27.24
CA THR A 53 19.03 -42.48 -26.88
C THR A 53 19.78 -43.74 -26.45
N ASP A 54 20.58 -44.20 -27.40
CA ASP A 54 21.75 -45.03 -27.23
C ASP A 54 22.67 -44.52 -26.10
N LYS A 55 22.93 -45.37 -25.09
CA LYS A 55 24.28 -45.66 -24.56
C LYS A 55 24.28 -46.64 -23.37
N SER A 56 24.74 -47.84 -23.67
CA SER A 56 25.78 -48.60 -22.96
C SER A 56 25.74 -48.79 -21.42
N VAL A 57 25.59 -50.09 -21.06
CA VAL A 57 26.39 -50.85 -20.06
C VAL A 57 26.21 -50.49 -18.57
N ASN A 58 25.57 -51.38 -17.79
CA ASN A 58 26.25 -52.49 -17.10
C ASN A 58 25.25 -53.39 -16.35
N LYS A 59 25.38 -54.71 -16.53
CA LYS A 59 24.70 -55.75 -15.75
C LYS A 59 25.59 -56.14 -14.58
N ASN A 60 25.01 -56.28 -13.39
CA ASN A 60 25.08 -57.51 -12.59
C ASN A 60 24.10 -57.40 -11.42
N GLY A 61 23.27 -58.43 -11.27
CA GLY A 61 22.28 -58.54 -10.20
C GLY A 61 22.88 -59.16 -8.95
N ASP A 62 22.14 -59.02 -7.85
CA ASP A 62 21.78 -60.14 -6.97
C ASP A 62 20.66 -59.72 -6.01
N ALA A 63 19.81 -60.69 -5.69
CA ALA A 63 18.53 -60.54 -5.00
C ALA A 63 18.67 -60.55 -3.46
N ALA A 64 17.78 -59.81 -2.77
CA ALA A 64 16.95 -60.28 -1.64
C ALA A 64 16.52 -59.15 -0.66
N LYS A 65 15.21 -58.86 -0.66
CA LYS A 65 14.27 -58.79 0.49
C LYS A 65 14.77 -58.28 1.86
N ASN A 66 14.34 -57.07 2.26
CA ASN A 66 13.71 -56.70 3.55
C ASN A 66 13.45 -55.18 3.61
N LYS A 67 12.22 -54.71 3.84
CA LYS A 67 11.74 -54.20 5.14
C LYS A 67 12.80 -53.36 5.87
N ASP A 68 12.71 -52.04 5.80
CA ASP A 68 12.18 -51.21 6.88
C ASP A 68 12.06 -49.75 6.43
N SER A 69 11.10 -49.09 7.05
CA SER A 69 10.68 -47.71 6.93
C SER A 69 11.84 -46.74 7.05
N THR A 70 11.92 -45.75 6.17
CA THR A 70 12.76 -44.57 6.42
C THR A 70 11.97 -43.31 6.10
N ASP A 71 11.56 -42.66 7.18
CA ASP A 71 11.34 -41.23 7.34
C ASP A 71 10.77 -40.47 6.15
N ASN A 72 9.44 -40.46 6.11
CA ASN A 72 8.67 -39.47 5.38
C ASN A 72 8.80 -38.12 6.10
N LYS A 73 9.90 -37.39 5.84
CA LYS A 73 10.08 -35.99 6.23
C LYS A 73 9.04 -35.16 5.46
N LYS A 74 7.84 -35.05 6.04
CA LYS A 74 6.86 -34.02 5.71
C LYS A 74 7.55 -32.68 5.87
N THR A 75 8.06 -32.15 4.77
CA THR A 75 8.46 -30.75 4.70
C THR A 75 7.17 -29.97 4.58
N ASN A 76 6.61 -29.63 5.75
CA ASN A 76 5.54 -28.67 5.88
C ASN A 76 6.11 -27.34 5.39
N ILE A 77 5.92 -27.02 4.11
CA ILE A 77 6.15 -25.68 3.60
C ILE A 77 5.03 -24.84 4.20
N GLU A 78 5.27 -24.35 5.40
CA GLU A 78 4.50 -23.30 6.03
C GLU A 78 4.69 -22.06 5.16
N LEU A 79 3.85 -21.95 4.12
CA LEU A 79 3.64 -20.71 3.38
C LEU A 79 3.15 -19.72 4.42
N LYS A 80 4.09 -18.98 5.02
CA LYS A 80 3.74 -17.80 5.81
C LYS A 80 3.03 -16.87 4.84
N ASP A 81 1.70 -16.77 4.98
CA ASP A 81 0.92 -15.74 4.33
C ASP A 81 1.44 -14.39 4.82
N LYS A 82 2.41 -13.85 4.07
CA LYS A 82 2.97 -12.54 4.35
C LYS A 82 1.94 -11.54 3.89
N ASN A 83 1.25 -10.95 4.87
CA ASN A 83 0.29 -9.89 4.64
C ASN A 83 0.98 -8.52 4.74
N ILE A 84 0.48 -7.57 3.95
CA ILE A 84 0.85 -6.16 3.98
C ILE A 84 -0.38 -5.33 4.37
N VAL A 85 -0.12 -4.20 5.02
CA VAL A 85 -1.14 -3.23 5.41
C VAL A 85 -0.97 -2.01 4.52
N VAL A 86 -2.03 -1.59 3.84
CA VAL A 86 -1.99 -0.49 2.87
C VAL A 86 -3.18 0.43 3.10
N GLU A 87 -2.97 1.74 3.10
CA GLU A 87 -4.04 2.74 3.18
C GLU A 87 -4.45 3.20 1.78
N ILE A 88 -5.76 3.38 1.54
CA ILE A 88 -6.26 4.01 0.31
C ILE A 88 -7.19 5.19 0.60
N LYS A 89 -6.95 6.32 -0.06
CA LYS A 89 -7.69 7.59 0.07
C LYS A 89 -8.16 8.13 -1.28
N GLY A 90 -9.06 9.11 -1.23
CA GLY A 90 -9.55 9.83 -2.40
C GLY A 90 -10.75 9.16 -3.06
N GLU A 91 -10.78 9.14 -4.39
CA GLU A 91 -11.92 8.74 -5.21
C GLU A 91 -12.10 7.21 -5.34
N VAL A 92 -12.27 6.54 -4.20
CA VAL A 92 -12.71 5.15 -4.08
C VAL A 92 -14.00 5.05 -3.26
N LYS A 93 -14.77 3.98 -3.45
CA LYS A 93 -16.07 3.84 -2.77
C LYS A 93 -15.95 3.67 -1.25
N LYS A 94 -14.88 3.01 -0.79
CA LYS A 94 -14.60 2.77 0.63
C LYS A 94 -13.13 3.08 0.93
N PRO A 95 -12.78 4.35 1.18
CA PRO A 95 -11.45 4.71 1.67
C PRO A 95 -11.25 4.12 3.07
N ASP A 96 -10.19 3.32 3.24
CA ASP A 96 -9.86 2.67 4.52
C ASP A 96 -8.43 2.09 4.46
N VAL A 97 -8.02 1.42 5.54
CA VAL A 97 -6.82 0.59 5.62
C VAL A 97 -7.16 -0.88 5.35
N TYR A 98 -6.44 -1.50 4.43
CA TYR A 98 -6.67 -2.88 3.98
C TYR A 98 -5.48 -3.78 4.28
N ILE A 99 -5.77 -5.06 4.52
CA ILE A 99 -4.77 -6.12 4.68
C ILE A 99 -4.82 -6.99 3.42
N LEU A 100 -3.71 -7.04 2.68
CA LEU A 100 -3.57 -7.79 1.43
C LEU A 100 -2.38 -8.74 1.50
N ASN A 101 -2.27 -9.66 0.53
CA ASN A 101 -1.07 -10.47 0.38
C ASN A 101 0.11 -9.58 -0.09
N GLU A 102 1.35 -9.93 0.28
CA GLU A 102 2.57 -9.17 -0.08
C GLU A 102 2.77 -9.02 -1.60
N ASP A 103 2.16 -9.88 -2.41
CA ASP A 103 2.22 -9.83 -3.88
C ASP A 103 1.07 -9.06 -4.53
N SER A 104 0.17 -8.47 -3.74
CA SER A 104 -0.97 -7.70 -4.27
C SER A 104 -0.53 -6.41 -4.98
N ILE A 105 -1.31 -6.04 -5.98
CA ILE A 105 -1.12 -4.82 -6.78
C ILE A 105 -2.18 -3.76 -6.47
N ILE A 106 -1.95 -2.52 -6.90
CA ILE A 106 -2.90 -1.40 -6.71
C ILE A 106 -4.32 -1.76 -7.17
N LYS A 107 -4.47 -2.50 -8.26
CA LYS A 107 -5.77 -2.96 -8.75
C LYS A 107 -6.54 -3.77 -7.68
N ASP A 108 -5.87 -4.68 -6.97
CA ASP A 108 -6.50 -5.53 -5.96
C ASP A 108 -7.01 -4.69 -4.78
N LEU A 109 -6.22 -3.70 -4.36
CA LEU A 109 -6.60 -2.74 -3.33
C LEU A 109 -7.83 -1.92 -3.74
N ILE A 110 -7.87 -1.43 -4.98
CA ILE A 110 -9.03 -0.69 -5.51
C ILE A 110 -10.28 -1.59 -5.51
N GLU A 111 -10.15 -2.86 -5.90
CA GLU A 111 -11.26 -3.81 -5.88
C GLU A 111 -11.76 -4.08 -4.46
N GLN A 112 -10.85 -4.27 -3.49
CA GLN A 112 -11.21 -4.40 -2.06
C GLN A 112 -11.87 -3.13 -1.51
N ALA A 113 -11.46 -1.94 -1.98
CA ALA A 113 -12.08 -0.66 -1.68
C ALA A 113 -13.46 -0.45 -2.33
N GLY A 114 -14.01 -1.47 -3.01
CA GLY A 114 -15.32 -1.41 -3.67
C GLY A 114 -15.28 -0.76 -5.06
N GLY A 115 -14.09 -0.51 -5.59
CA GLY A 115 -13.84 0.15 -6.86
C GLY A 115 -13.74 1.68 -6.74
N LEU A 116 -13.47 2.30 -7.88
CA LEU A 116 -13.38 3.74 -8.04
C LEU A 116 -14.76 4.41 -8.01
N THR A 117 -14.80 5.69 -7.66
CA THR A 117 -15.98 6.55 -7.88
C THR A 117 -16.05 7.01 -9.35
N GLU A 118 -17.14 7.65 -9.74
CA GLU A 118 -17.30 8.21 -11.10
C GLU A 118 -16.36 9.40 -11.36
N ASN A 119 -15.93 10.07 -10.29
CA ASN A 119 -15.05 11.23 -10.35
C ASN A 119 -13.56 10.86 -10.26
N ALA A 120 -13.21 9.58 -10.14
CA ALA A 120 -11.83 9.14 -10.02
C ALA A 120 -11.02 9.39 -11.29
N ASP A 121 -9.90 10.11 -11.18
CA ASP A 121 -8.92 10.21 -12.26
C ASP A 121 -7.96 9.01 -12.23
N VAL A 122 -7.99 8.25 -13.31
CA VAL A 122 -7.14 7.07 -13.51
C VAL A 122 -6.01 7.30 -14.52
N SER A 123 -5.89 8.52 -15.05
CA SER A 123 -4.96 8.81 -16.14
C SER A 123 -3.50 8.66 -15.72
N ASN A 124 -3.20 8.91 -14.44
CA ASN A 124 -1.84 8.95 -13.89
C ASN A 124 -1.57 7.86 -12.83
N ILE A 125 -2.33 6.76 -12.83
CA ILE A 125 -2.13 5.66 -11.87
C ILE A 125 -1.65 4.37 -12.54
N ASN A 126 -0.51 3.86 -12.08
CA ASN A 126 -0.04 2.53 -12.46
C ASN A 126 -0.75 1.44 -11.63
N ARG A 127 -1.95 1.02 -12.05
CA ARG A 127 -2.73 0.00 -11.31
C ARG A 127 -2.05 -1.37 -11.19
N ALA A 128 -1.03 -1.63 -12.02
CA ALA A 128 -0.24 -2.87 -11.99
C ALA A 128 0.94 -2.79 -11.01
N LYS A 129 1.19 -1.64 -10.40
CA LYS A 129 2.26 -1.46 -9.41
C LYS A 129 2.00 -2.38 -8.20
N LYS A 130 3.04 -3.11 -7.81
CA LYS A 130 3.05 -3.94 -6.59
C LYS A 130 3.02 -3.04 -5.36
N LEU A 131 2.16 -3.41 -4.42
CA LEU A 131 2.00 -2.68 -3.16
C LEU A 131 3.13 -2.98 -2.19
N GLN A 132 3.49 -1.98 -1.39
CA GLN A 132 4.46 -2.11 -0.31
C GLN A 132 3.76 -2.03 1.04
N ASN A 133 4.34 -2.67 2.06
CA ASN A 133 3.80 -2.58 3.41
C ASN A 133 3.84 -1.14 3.93
N HIS A 134 2.73 -0.69 4.52
CA HIS A 134 2.47 0.66 4.99
C HIS A 134 2.44 1.74 3.88
N GLU A 135 2.20 1.36 2.63
CA GLU A 135 2.02 2.32 1.53
C GLU A 135 0.68 3.06 1.66
N LEU A 136 0.65 4.35 1.26
CA LEU A 136 -0.58 5.11 1.04
C LEU A 136 -0.81 5.26 -0.47
N ILE A 137 -1.99 4.83 -0.92
CA ILE A 137 -2.48 5.07 -2.28
C ILE A 137 -3.52 6.18 -2.26
N TYR A 138 -3.33 7.22 -3.08
CA TYR A 138 -4.31 8.29 -3.26
C TYR A 138 -4.89 8.23 -4.67
N ILE A 139 -6.21 8.19 -4.78
CA ILE A 139 -6.92 8.28 -6.05
C ILE A 139 -7.44 9.71 -6.23
N ALA A 140 -6.88 10.44 -7.19
CA ALA A 140 -7.24 11.82 -7.47
C ALA A 140 -8.65 11.96 -8.05
N ASN A 141 -9.21 13.17 -7.96
CA ASN A 141 -10.47 13.53 -8.62
C ASN A 141 -10.20 14.19 -9.99
N LYS A 142 -10.98 13.84 -11.02
CA LYS A 142 -10.89 14.40 -12.38
C LYS A 142 -11.00 15.93 -12.43
N ASN A 143 -11.69 16.53 -11.45
CA ASN A 143 -11.93 17.97 -11.36
C ASN A 143 -11.02 18.67 -10.34
N GLU A 144 -10.17 17.92 -9.64
CA GLU A 144 -9.11 18.49 -8.83
C GLU A 144 -8.11 19.10 -9.80
N LYS A 145 -7.95 20.45 -9.77
CA LYS A 145 -6.85 21.07 -10.49
C LYS A 145 -5.59 20.45 -9.94
N ALA A 146 -4.90 19.66 -10.76
CA ALA A 146 -3.65 19.01 -10.42
C ALA A 146 -2.76 20.03 -9.71
N VAL A 147 -2.63 19.90 -8.39
CA VAL A 147 -1.53 20.51 -7.68
C VAL A 147 -0.33 19.81 -8.27
N GLU A 148 0.43 20.54 -9.09
CA GLU A 148 1.57 20.03 -9.83
C GLU A 148 2.48 19.21 -8.91
N SER A 149 2.41 17.89 -9.06
CA SER A 149 3.48 16.98 -8.72
C SER A 149 3.83 16.28 -10.02
N GLN A 150 4.68 16.94 -10.80
CA GLN A 150 5.49 16.24 -11.77
C GLN A 150 6.39 15.28 -11.02
N SER A 151 6.19 13.98 -11.20
CA SER A 151 7.23 13.12 -11.76
C SER A 151 6.74 11.69 -11.89
N SER A 152 6.86 11.19 -13.12
CA SER A 152 6.94 9.78 -13.44
C SER A 152 8.13 9.14 -12.70
N GLU A 153 7.91 7.90 -12.24
CA GLU A 153 8.83 6.90 -11.64
C GLU A 153 10.28 6.83 -12.20
N PRO A 154 11.23 6.04 -11.61
CA PRO A 154 11.21 5.28 -10.34
C PRO A 154 12.52 5.43 -9.51
N ASN A 155 12.45 5.47 -8.16
CA ASN A 155 13.30 4.66 -7.27
C ASN A 155 13.22 5.08 -5.78
N THR A 156 13.11 4.03 -4.97
CA THR A 156 13.63 3.87 -3.60
C THR A 156 12.96 4.61 -2.43
N THR A 157 12.63 3.76 -1.45
CA THR A 157 12.54 4.01 0.00
C THR A 157 11.27 4.65 0.52
N ASN A 158 10.37 3.75 0.93
CA ASN A 158 9.48 3.94 2.06
C ASN A 158 10.17 4.74 3.19
N THR A 159 9.77 5.99 3.35
CA THR A 159 9.80 6.63 4.65
C THR A 159 8.44 7.26 4.88
N ASN A 160 7.80 6.76 5.92
CA ASN A 160 6.45 7.11 6.34
C ASN A 160 6.18 8.61 6.29
N LEU A 161 5.15 8.93 5.49
CA LEU A 161 4.03 9.79 5.84
C LEU A 161 4.03 10.32 7.28
N ASN A 162 4.43 11.58 7.41
CA ASN A 162 3.83 12.51 8.36
C ASN A 162 3.32 13.71 7.58
N SER A 163 2.29 13.48 6.76
CA SER A 163 1.49 14.51 6.10
C SER A 163 0.12 14.61 6.75
N GLN A 164 0.13 14.86 8.06
CA GLN A 164 -0.93 15.59 8.76
C GLN A 164 -0.24 16.51 9.76
N ASN A 165 0.17 17.69 9.30
CA ASN A 165 0.29 18.94 10.07
C ASN A 165 0.81 20.05 9.15
N ASN A 166 -0.02 20.48 8.20
CA ASN A 166 0.17 21.78 7.55
C ASN A 166 -0.43 22.88 8.42
N ILE A 167 0.24 23.16 9.54
CA ILE A 167 0.32 24.48 10.15
C ILE A 167 1.76 24.62 10.66
N ASN A 168 2.66 25.15 9.83
CA ASN A 168 4.03 25.53 10.19
C ASN A 168 4.93 24.43 10.79
N LYS A 169 5.26 23.37 10.03
CA LYS A 169 6.37 22.50 10.43
C LYS A 169 7.70 23.21 10.10
N LYS A 170 8.42 23.62 11.14
CA LYS A 170 9.77 24.17 11.02
C LYS A 170 10.75 23.06 10.63
N VAL A 171 11.78 23.43 9.87
CA VAL A 171 12.88 22.56 9.46
C VAL A 171 13.93 22.54 10.56
N ASN A 172 14.19 21.37 11.12
CA ASN A 172 15.22 21.21 12.14
C ASN A 172 16.62 21.23 11.51
N ILE A 173 17.41 22.27 11.70
CA ILE A 173 18.70 22.47 11.01
C ILE A 173 19.80 21.49 11.45
N ASN A 174 19.63 20.85 12.62
CA ASN A 174 20.57 19.86 13.14
C ASN A 174 20.36 18.46 12.57
N SER A 175 19.14 18.15 12.08
CA SER A 175 18.76 16.80 11.63
C SER A 175 18.24 16.76 10.20
N ALA A 176 17.84 17.91 9.63
CA ALA A 176 17.28 17.98 8.30
C ALA A 176 18.26 17.42 7.26
N THR A 177 17.68 16.71 6.31
CA THR A 177 18.32 16.23 5.10
C THR A 177 18.57 17.39 4.13
N LEU A 178 19.41 17.16 3.12
CA LEU A 178 19.66 18.13 2.05
C LEU A 178 18.34 18.62 1.42
N GLU A 179 17.45 17.69 1.09
CA GLU A 179 16.17 18.00 0.44
C GLU A 179 15.22 18.78 1.37
N GLU A 180 15.20 18.47 2.67
CA GLU A 180 14.42 19.24 3.65
C GLU A 180 14.95 20.67 3.81
N LEU A 181 16.27 20.87 3.81
CA LEU A 181 16.87 22.20 3.86
C LEU A 181 16.55 23.03 2.61
N LYS A 182 16.48 22.38 1.45
CA LYS A 182 16.12 23.02 0.16
C LYS A 182 14.67 23.49 0.10
N THR A 183 13.80 23.04 1.00
CA THR A 183 12.43 23.57 1.10
C THR A 183 12.39 25.02 1.63
N LEU A 184 13.47 25.47 2.27
CA LEU A 184 13.57 26.83 2.82
C LEU A 184 13.75 27.86 1.69
N ASN A 185 12.98 28.94 1.75
CA ASN A 185 13.02 29.99 0.73
C ASN A 185 14.43 30.59 0.58
N GLY A 186 15.04 30.40 -0.59
CA GLY A 186 16.38 30.93 -0.89
C GLY A 186 17.54 30.02 -0.51
N ILE A 187 17.27 28.81 -0.01
CA ILE A 187 18.24 27.74 0.21
C ILE A 187 18.16 26.75 -0.97
N GLY A 188 19.23 26.69 -1.76
CA GLY A 188 19.42 25.67 -2.79
C GLY A 188 20.60 24.77 -2.43
N ASP A 189 20.98 23.86 -3.32
CA ASP A 189 21.98 22.80 -3.06
C ASP A 189 23.24 23.33 -2.36
N SER A 190 23.89 24.35 -2.92
CA SER A 190 25.12 24.93 -2.35
C SER A 190 24.97 25.45 -0.91
N LYS A 191 23.81 26.03 -0.56
CA LYS A 191 23.58 26.53 0.81
C LYS A 191 23.19 25.40 1.75
N ALA A 192 22.39 24.44 1.28
CA ALA A 192 22.02 23.26 2.04
C ALA A 192 23.25 22.43 2.40
N GLU A 193 24.16 22.22 1.44
CA GLU A 193 25.46 21.58 1.65
C GLU A 193 26.29 22.33 2.70
N SER A 194 26.35 23.67 2.59
CA SER A 194 27.09 24.50 3.56
C SER A 194 26.54 24.36 4.99
N ILE A 195 25.22 24.19 5.17
CA ILE A 195 24.61 23.96 6.50
C ILE A 195 25.04 22.60 7.05
N ILE A 196 25.02 21.56 6.22
CA ILE A 196 25.42 20.19 6.60
C ILE A 196 26.91 20.18 6.96
N GLU A 197 27.76 20.76 6.11
CA GLU A 197 29.20 20.86 6.35
C GLU A 197 29.49 21.60 7.66
N TYR A 198 28.77 22.71 7.92
CA TYR A 198 28.94 23.46 9.14
C TYR A 198 28.65 22.63 10.38
N ARG A 199 27.52 21.88 10.42
CA ARG A 199 27.17 21.06 11.60
C ARG A 199 28.08 19.84 11.76
N GLU A 200 28.61 19.29 10.67
CA GLU A 200 29.59 18.20 10.72
C GLU A 200 30.94 18.68 11.27
N LYS A 201 31.36 19.90 10.92
CA LYS A 201 32.65 20.46 11.33
C LYS A 201 32.64 21.11 12.71
N ASN A 202 31.56 21.81 13.05
CA ASN A 202 31.46 22.62 14.28
C ASN A 202 30.55 21.98 15.34
N GLY A 203 29.87 20.89 15.00
CA GLY A 203 28.81 20.30 15.81
C GLY A 203 27.46 20.98 15.61
N ASN A 204 26.45 20.49 16.32
CA ASN A 204 25.08 21.00 16.24
C ASN A 204 24.99 22.51 16.55
N PHE A 205 24.10 23.19 15.82
CA PHE A 205 23.67 24.55 16.12
C PHE A 205 22.96 24.58 17.48
N LYS A 206 23.41 25.46 18.37
CA LYS A 206 22.82 25.65 19.71
C LYS A 206 21.66 26.64 19.71
N SER A 207 21.63 27.52 18.71
CA SER A 207 20.54 28.45 18.48
C SER A 207 20.32 28.63 16.98
N ILE A 208 19.13 29.08 16.59
CA ILE A 208 18.82 29.31 15.17
C ILE A 208 19.68 30.40 14.55
N GLU A 209 20.18 31.35 15.36
CA GLU A 209 21.03 32.46 14.91
C GLU A 209 22.43 32.01 14.50
N GLU A 210 22.92 30.88 15.03
CA GLU A 210 24.23 30.34 14.67
C GLU A 210 24.30 29.93 13.19
N ILE A 211 23.15 29.74 12.52
CA ILE A 211 23.09 29.51 11.08
C ILE A 211 23.70 30.66 10.26
N LYS A 212 23.82 31.86 10.85
CA LYS A 212 24.48 33.00 10.21
C LYS A 212 25.98 32.84 10.03
N ASN A 213 26.59 31.85 10.69
CA ASN A 213 28.00 31.51 10.53
C ASN A 213 28.22 30.57 9.33
N VAL A 214 27.16 30.09 8.70
CA VAL A 214 27.22 29.23 7.51
C VAL A 214 27.54 30.09 6.27
N ASN A 215 28.47 29.61 5.44
CA ASN A 215 28.83 30.29 4.20
C ASN A 215 27.59 30.48 3.30
N GLY A 216 27.33 31.71 2.87
CA GLY A 216 26.18 32.06 2.05
C GLY A 216 24.86 32.30 2.81
N ILE A 217 24.84 32.20 4.14
CA ILE A 217 23.69 32.55 4.98
C ILE A 217 24.08 33.72 5.88
N GLY A 218 23.84 34.94 5.40
CA GLY A 218 23.97 36.15 6.21
C GLY A 218 22.64 36.59 6.83
N GLU A 219 22.63 37.74 7.50
CA GLU A 219 21.45 38.33 8.17
C GLU A 219 20.20 38.36 7.26
N LYS A 220 20.38 38.77 6.00
CA LYS A 220 19.28 38.86 5.02
C LYS A 220 18.64 37.51 4.71
N MET A 221 19.43 36.43 4.73
CA MET A 221 18.92 35.09 4.46
C MET A 221 18.26 34.53 5.71
N PHE A 222 18.90 34.71 6.87
CA PHE A 222 18.35 34.33 8.17
C PHE A 222 16.95 34.90 8.39
N GLU A 223 16.74 36.19 8.12
CA GLU A 223 15.43 36.84 8.27
C GLU A 223 14.33 36.20 7.41
N LYS A 224 14.67 35.62 6.25
CA LYS A 224 13.71 34.92 5.38
C LYS A 224 13.32 33.54 5.89
N ILE A 225 14.22 32.88 6.61
CA ILE A 225 14.08 31.47 6.99
C ILE A 225 13.82 31.28 8.48
N LYS A 226 14.06 32.28 9.34
CA LYS A 226 14.00 32.16 10.81
C LYS A 226 12.65 31.65 11.35
N GLU A 227 11.56 31.95 10.66
CA GLU A 227 10.22 31.48 11.04
C GLU A 227 9.96 30.02 10.66
N TYR A 228 10.78 29.49 9.75
CA TYR A 228 10.66 28.15 9.17
C TYR A 228 11.75 27.19 9.65
N ILE A 229 12.61 27.58 10.60
CA ILE A 229 13.70 26.75 11.11
C ILE A 229 13.66 26.59 12.63
N GLU A 230 14.19 25.48 13.11
CA GLU A 230 14.42 25.16 14.52
C GLU A 230 15.74 24.40 14.69
N THR A 231 16.27 24.34 15.91
CA THR A 231 17.47 23.56 16.27
C THR A 231 17.12 22.19 16.81
#